data_AF-A0AAQ3RXJ4-F1
#
_entry.id   AF-A0AAQ3RXJ4-F1
#
_cell.length_a   1.000
_cell.length_b   1.000
_cell.length_c   1.000
_cell.angle_alpha   90.00
_cell.angle_beta   90.00
_cell.angle_gamma   90.00
#
_symmetry.space_group_name_H-M   'P 1'
#
loop_
_entity.id
_entity.type
_entity.pdbx_description
1 polymer ?
#
loop_
_entity_poly.entity_id
_entity_poly.type
_entity_poly.pdbx_seq_one_letter_code
_entity_poly.pdbx_strand_id
1 'polypeptide(L)'
;MDKHTFLLQAPVIGRQWFSTYPLDNLVYSMQIALSRTFCIYEEIEPMRNAGLIKGGSLENAIVCSASKGWLNPPLHFIDEPCRHKILDLIGDLSMVAQSGNQGLPVAHIVAYKGGHALHADFARRLIGMT
;
A
#
# COMPACT_ATOMS: atom_id res chain seq x y z
N MET A 1 12.11 -3.05 -3.18
CA MET A 1 11.73 -3.63 -4.49
C MET A 1 11.16 -2.50 -5.34
N ASP A 2 11.67 -2.28 -6.54
CA ASP A 2 11.31 -1.13 -7.38
C ASP A 2 9.91 -1.30 -7.98
N LYS A 3 9.07 -0.26 -7.87
CA LYS A 3 7.66 -0.27 -8.34
C LYS A 3 7.54 -0.24 -9.85
N HIS A 4 8.60 0.11 -10.57
CA HIS A 4 8.63 -0.04 -12.02
C HIS A 4 8.53 -1.51 -12.47
N THR A 5 9.00 -2.43 -11.63
CA THR A 5 8.98 -3.88 -11.93
C THR A 5 7.58 -4.48 -11.76
N PHE A 6 6.80 -4.01 -10.77
CA PHE A 6 5.45 -4.53 -10.48
C PHE A 6 4.46 -4.37 -11.64
N LEU A 7 4.48 -3.23 -12.36
CA LEU A 7 3.49 -2.95 -13.43
C LEU A 7 3.71 -3.78 -14.70
N LEU A 8 4.96 -4.17 -14.97
CA LEU A 8 5.29 -5.05 -16.09
C LEU A 8 4.99 -6.52 -15.78
N GLN A 9 5.04 -6.87 -14.49
CA GLN A 9 4.85 -8.24 -14.02
C GLN A 9 3.41 -8.56 -13.60
N ALA A 10 2.54 -7.57 -13.38
CA ALA A 10 1.15 -7.80 -13.00
C ALA A 10 0.17 -6.88 -13.76
N PRO A 11 -0.13 -7.17 -15.04
CA PRO A 11 -1.04 -6.35 -15.86
C PRO A 11 -2.43 -6.16 -15.24
N VAL A 12 -2.89 -7.13 -14.45
CA VAL A 12 -4.19 -7.11 -13.77
C VAL A 12 -4.32 -5.99 -12.73
N ILE A 13 -3.21 -5.53 -12.14
CA ILE A 13 -3.21 -4.36 -11.25
C ILE A 13 -3.44 -3.11 -12.08
N GLY A 14 -2.77 -3.01 -13.23
CA GLY A 14 -2.92 -1.90 -14.17
C GLY A 14 -2.54 -0.54 -13.56
N ARG A 15 -3.10 0.52 -14.14
CA ARG A 15 -2.94 1.89 -13.63
C ARG A 15 -4.17 2.24 -12.80
N GLN A 16 -3.97 2.51 -11.52
CA GLN A 16 -5.04 2.78 -10.58
C GLN A 16 -4.81 4.14 -9.92
N TRP A 17 -5.93 4.80 -9.59
CA TRP A 17 -5.95 6.08 -8.88
C TRP A 17 -7.07 6.01 -7.85
N PHE A 18 -6.80 6.48 -6.64
CA PHE A 18 -7.80 6.69 -5.62
C PHE A 18 -7.55 8.04 -4.94
N SER A 19 -8.61 8.79 -4.73
CA SER A 19 -8.59 10.11 -4.08
C SER A 19 -9.80 10.22 -3.17
N THR A 20 -9.63 10.81 -2.00
CA THR A 20 -10.73 11.08 -1.08
C THR A 20 -10.53 12.41 -0.36
N TYR A 21 -11.64 13.08 -0.07
CA TYR A 21 -11.72 14.26 0.77
C TYR A 21 -13.17 14.39 1.28
N PRO A 22 -13.42 14.45 2.60
CA PRO A 22 -12.44 14.41 3.69
C PRO A 22 -11.84 13.01 3.93
N LEU A 23 -10.69 12.95 4.59
CA LEU A 23 -10.17 11.71 5.20
C LEU A 23 -10.52 11.71 6.69
N ASP A 24 -11.71 11.21 7.01
CA ASP A 24 -12.17 11.03 8.39
C ASP A 24 -12.21 9.54 8.78
N ASN A 25 -12.61 9.23 10.01
CA ASN A 25 -12.67 7.87 10.53
C ASN A 25 -13.65 6.96 9.76
N LEU A 26 -14.75 7.52 9.25
CA LEU A 26 -15.76 6.76 8.51
C LEU A 26 -15.21 6.38 7.13
N VAL A 27 -14.63 7.35 6.43
CA VAL A 27 -13.97 7.13 5.14
C VAL A 27 -12.81 6.14 5.30
N TYR A 28 -11.94 6.34 6.30
CA TYR A 28 -10.82 5.44 6.54
C TYR A 28 -11.29 4.00 6.76
N SER A 29 -12.24 3.79 7.67
CA SER A 29 -12.73 2.45 8.03
C SER A 29 -13.43 1.74 6.87
N MET A 30 -14.27 2.45 6.10
CA MET A 30 -15.06 1.85 5.04
C MET A 30 -14.30 1.71 3.71
N GLN A 31 -13.35 2.60 3.42
CA GLN A 31 -12.76 2.71 2.09
C GLN A 31 -11.28 2.37 2.02
N ILE A 32 -10.56 2.34 3.15
CA ILE A 32 -9.09 2.19 3.15
C ILE A 32 -8.66 1.01 4.03
N ALA A 33 -9.14 0.95 5.27
CA ALA A 33 -8.67 0.03 6.30
C ALA A 33 -8.79 -1.46 5.94
N LEU A 34 -9.76 -1.83 5.10
CA LEU A 34 -9.99 -3.21 4.67
C LEU A 34 -9.08 -3.67 3.51
N SER A 35 -8.20 -2.79 3.01
CA SER A 35 -7.36 -3.09 1.85
C SER A 35 -6.19 -3.99 2.23
N ARG A 36 -6.23 -5.25 1.78
CA ARG A 36 -5.17 -6.22 2.05
C ARG A 36 -3.89 -5.87 1.30
N THR A 37 -2.77 -6.33 1.85
CA THR A 37 -1.49 -6.31 1.12
C THR A 37 -1.56 -7.22 -0.10
N PHE A 38 -0.65 -7.01 -1.06
CA PHE A 38 -0.67 -7.75 -2.31
C PHE A 38 0.72 -8.20 -2.75
N CYS A 39 0.77 -9.34 -3.43
CA CYS A 39 2.01 -9.87 -4.01
C CYS A 39 1.82 -10.51 -5.38
N ILE A 40 2.93 -10.66 -6.09
CA ILE A 40 3.01 -11.38 -7.36
C ILE A 40 3.38 -12.83 -7.05
N TYR A 41 2.61 -13.78 -7.57
CA TYR A 41 2.76 -15.21 -7.29
C TYR A 41 4.17 -15.71 -7.61
N GLU A 42 4.71 -15.26 -8.74
CA GLU A 42 6.04 -15.61 -9.23
C GLU A 42 7.18 -15.12 -8.29
N GLU A 43 6.91 -14.19 -7.39
CA GLU A 43 7.87 -13.69 -6.40
C GLU A 43 7.79 -14.43 -5.05
N ILE A 44 6.73 -15.21 -4.81
CA ILE A 44 6.48 -15.85 -3.51
C ILE A 44 7.58 -16.86 -3.15
N GLU A 45 7.92 -17.77 -4.06
CA GLU A 45 8.92 -18.81 -3.78
C GLU A 45 10.31 -18.22 -3.50
N PRO A 46 10.86 -17.29 -4.32
CA PRO A 46 12.10 -16.59 -3.99
C PRO A 46 12.06 -15.90 -2.61
N MET A 47 10.96 -15.21 -2.28
CA MET A 47 10.82 -14.54 -0.99
C MET A 47 10.79 -15.53 0.18
N ARG A 48 10.10 -16.67 0.04
CA ARG A 48 10.10 -17.73 1.05
C ARG A 48 11.48 -18.36 1.23
N ASN A 49 12.18 -18.62 0.14
CA ASN A 49 13.56 -19.14 0.17
C ASN A 49 14.53 -18.15 0.83
N ALA A 50 14.29 -16.84 0.69
CA ALA A 50 15.01 -15.80 1.40
C ALA A 50 14.59 -15.61 2.87
N GLY A 51 13.68 -16.45 3.39
CA GLY A 51 13.19 -16.37 4.76
C GLY A 51 12.24 -15.19 5.02
N LEU A 52 11.68 -14.58 3.98
CA LEU A 52 10.67 -13.52 4.05
C LEU A 52 9.26 -14.13 3.98
N ILE A 53 8.24 -13.29 4.21
CA ILE A 53 6.80 -13.63 4.08
C ILE A 53 6.37 -14.95 4.75
N LYS A 54 7.03 -15.33 5.85
CA LYS A 54 6.81 -16.60 6.57
C LYS A 54 5.38 -16.80 7.07
N GLY A 55 4.65 -15.71 7.32
CA GLY A 55 3.24 -15.72 7.71
C GLY A 55 2.24 -15.47 6.58
N GLY A 56 2.71 -15.34 5.33
CA GLY A 56 1.85 -14.99 4.19
C GLY A 56 0.92 -16.14 3.78
N SER A 57 -0.38 -15.85 3.67
CA SER A 57 -1.43 -16.77 3.23
C SER A 57 -2.45 -16.04 2.35
N LEU A 58 -3.33 -16.78 1.68
CA LEU A 58 -4.43 -16.19 0.90
C LEU A 58 -5.49 -15.50 1.77
N GLU A 59 -5.45 -15.69 3.09
CA GLU A 59 -6.34 -15.03 4.05
C GLU A 59 -5.89 -13.60 4.37
N ASN A 60 -4.59 -13.31 4.26
CA ASN A 60 -4.01 -12.03 4.65
C ASN A 60 -3.40 -11.21 3.50
N ALA A 61 -3.32 -11.78 2.29
CA ALA A 61 -2.85 -11.08 1.10
C ALA A 61 -3.69 -11.43 -0.13
N ILE A 62 -3.85 -10.47 -1.05
CA ILE A 62 -4.30 -10.75 -2.41
C ILE A 62 -3.10 -11.09 -3.29
N VAL A 63 -3.25 -12.13 -4.10
CA VAL A 63 -2.17 -12.64 -4.95
C VAL A 63 -2.60 -12.51 -6.40
N CYS A 64 -1.71 -11.95 -7.21
CA CYS A 64 -1.86 -11.92 -8.66
C CYS A 64 -0.74 -12.70 -9.34
N SER A 65 -1.02 -13.24 -10.52
CA SER A 65 -0.01 -13.82 -11.41
C SER A 65 0.07 -12.97 -12.67
N ALA A 66 1.29 -12.87 -13.21
CA ALA A 66 1.55 -12.20 -14.48
C ALA A 66 0.66 -12.70 -15.63
N SER A 67 0.36 -14.00 -15.62
CA SER A 67 -0.34 -14.68 -16.71
C SER A 67 -1.82 -14.97 -16.41
N LYS A 68 -2.19 -15.12 -15.14
CA LYS A 68 -3.55 -15.58 -14.73
C LYS A 68 -4.40 -14.49 -14.10
N GLY A 69 -3.84 -13.31 -13.84
CA GLY A 69 -4.55 -12.25 -13.12
C GLY A 69 -4.70 -12.57 -11.63
N TRP A 70 -5.83 -12.18 -11.02
CA TRP A 70 -6.09 -12.39 -9.58
C TRP A 70 -6.30 -13.88 -9.26
N LEU A 71 -5.60 -14.39 -8.24
CA LEU A 71 -5.63 -15.80 -7.85
C LEU A 71 -6.62 -16.10 -6.71
N ASN A 72 -6.98 -15.11 -5.90
CA ASN A 72 -7.92 -15.26 -4.78
C ASN A 72 -9.00 -14.15 -4.73
N PRO A 73 -9.82 -14.01 -5.79
CA PRO A 73 -11.01 -13.16 -5.72
C PRO A 73 -12.07 -13.71 -4.74
N PRO A 74 -13.02 -12.88 -4.27
CA PRO A 74 -13.18 -11.47 -4.63
C PRO A 74 -12.16 -10.56 -3.93
N LEU A 75 -11.87 -9.43 -4.59
CA LEU A 75 -11.22 -8.30 -3.93
C LEU A 75 -12.26 -7.57 -3.09
N HIS A 76 -11.83 -6.95 -1.98
CA HIS A 76 -12.70 -6.07 -1.20
C HIS A 76 -13.03 -4.79 -1.98
N PHE A 77 -12.08 -4.32 -2.80
CA PHE A 77 -12.23 -3.17 -3.68
C PHE A 77 -11.63 -3.47 -5.06
N ILE A 78 -12.24 -2.95 -6.13
CA ILE A 78 -11.69 -3.12 -7.49
C ILE A 78 -10.26 -2.55 -7.62
N ASP A 79 -9.94 -1.55 -6.81
CA ASP A 79 -8.70 -0.81 -6.69
C ASP A 79 -7.99 -1.07 -5.34
N GLU A 80 -8.21 -2.24 -4.74
CA GLU A 80 -7.62 -2.67 -3.45
C GLU A 80 -6.09 -2.45 -3.36
N PRO A 81 -5.28 -2.72 -4.41
CA PRO A 81 -3.84 -2.41 -4.38
C PRO A 81 -3.53 -0.91 -4.23
N CYS A 82 -4.28 -0.04 -4.90
CA CYS A 82 -4.11 1.42 -4.80
C CYS A 82 -4.50 1.93 -3.41
N ARG A 83 -5.63 1.45 -2.88
CA ARG A 83 -6.09 1.79 -1.52
C ARG A 83 -5.13 1.28 -0.45
N HIS A 84 -4.53 0.10 -0.62
CA HIS A 84 -3.50 -0.40 0.27
C HIS A 84 -2.26 0.50 0.27
N LYS A 85 -1.87 1.09 -0.87
CA LYS A 85 -0.76 2.06 -0.91
C LYS A 85 -1.08 3.37 -0.17
N ILE A 86 -2.35 3.73 -0.08
CA ILE A 86 -2.81 4.86 0.74
C ILE A 86 -2.84 4.47 2.21
N LEU A 87 -3.25 3.24 2.54
CA LEU A 87 -3.12 2.68 3.88
C LEU A 87 -1.65 2.71 4.36
N ASP A 88 -0.71 2.27 3.51
CA ASP A 88 0.73 2.36 3.77
C ASP A 88 1.17 3.80 4.04
N LEU A 89 0.75 4.76 3.19
CA LEU A 89 1.08 6.18 3.35
C LEU A 89 0.56 6.76 4.67
N ILE A 90 -0.69 6.46 5.03
CA ILE A 90 -1.28 6.90 6.31
C ILE A 90 -0.49 6.32 7.48
N GLY A 91 -0.15 5.03 7.44
CA GLY A 91 0.66 4.37 8.46
C GLY A 91 2.06 4.98 8.58
N ASP A 92 2.75 5.18 7.45
CA ASP A 92 4.09 5.77 7.43
C ASP A 92 4.11 7.21 7.96
N LEU A 93 3.10 8.03 7.64
CA LEU A 93 2.96 9.38 8.19
C LEU A 93 2.60 9.38 9.68
N SER A 94 1.83 8.38 10.14
CA SER A 94 1.50 8.26 11.57
C SER A 94 2.74 8.10 12.46
N MET A 95 3.86 7.63 11.91
CA MET A 95 5.12 7.46 12.64
C MET A 95 5.74 8.78 13.10
N VAL A 96 5.32 9.93 12.56
CA VAL A 96 5.76 11.25 13.03
C VAL A 96 4.77 11.92 13.99
N ALA A 97 3.79 11.18 14.49
CA ALA A 97 2.87 11.62 15.53
C ALA A 97 3.64 12.09 16.77
N GLN A 98 3.39 13.33 17.20
CA GLN A 98 4.02 13.95 18.36
C GLN A 98 3.00 14.80 19.12
N SER A 99 3.21 14.98 20.43
CA SER A 99 2.39 15.87 21.26
C SER A 99 0.87 15.59 21.16
N GLY A 100 0.47 14.32 20.99
CA GLY A 100 -0.92 13.89 20.91
C GLY A 100 -1.61 14.10 19.56
N ASN A 101 -0.90 14.57 18.51
CA ASN A 101 -1.44 14.61 17.16
C ASN A 101 -1.35 13.24 16.45
N GLN A 102 -2.01 13.09 15.30
CA GLN A 102 -2.08 11.84 14.54
C GLN A 102 -0.91 11.65 13.54
N GLY A 103 0.06 12.57 13.49
CA GLY A 103 1.13 12.58 12.47
C GLY A 103 0.68 12.96 11.05
N LEU A 104 -0.62 13.12 10.82
CA LEU A 104 -1.19 13.52 9.53
C LEU A 104 -1.20 15.06 9.38
N PRO A 105 -0.57 15.63 8.33
CA PRO A 105 -0.59 17.06 8.11
C PRO A 105 -1.94 17.52 7.56
N VAL A 106 -2.32 18.76 7.87
CA VAL A 106 -3.43 19.44 7.19
C VAL A 106 -2.93 19.92 5.83
N ALA A 107 -2.99 19.04 4.83
CA ALA A 107 -2.46 19.30 3.50
C ALA A 107 -3.19 18.48 2.43
N HIS A 108 -3.04 18.91 1.17
CA HIS A 108 -3.33 18.06 0.03
C HIS A 108 -2.09 17.24 -0.33
N ILE A 109 -2.17 15.93 -0.13
CA ILE A 109 -1.06 15.01 -0.41
C ILE A 109 -1.31 14.29 -1.73
N VAL A 110 -0.34 14.37 -2.64
CA VAL A 110 -0.34 13.62 -3.90
C VAL A 110 0.85 12.67 -3.89
N ALA A 111 0.59 11.37 -4.00
CA ALA A 111 1.62 10.35 -4.07
C ALA A 111 1.53 9.60 -5.40
N TYR A 112 2.61 9.65 -6.20
CA TYR A 112 2.73 8.89 -7.44
C TYR A 112 3.81 7.83 -7.28
N LYS A 113 3.43 6.55 -7.41
CA LYS A 113 4.33 5.40 -7.17
C LYS A 113 5.05 5.49 -5.80
N GLY A 114 4.38 6.04 -4.78
CA GLY A 114 4.89 6.18 -3.42
C GLY A 114 4.96 4.86 -2.66
N GLY A 115 5.93 4.73 -1.74
CA GLY A 115 6.07 3.58 -0.84
C GLY A 115 7.05 3.88 0.29
N HIS A 116 7.22 2.96 1.23
CA HIS A 116 7.80 3.23 2.56
C HIS A 116 9.08 4.08 2.58
N ALA A 117 10.08 3.79 1.73
CA ALA A 117 11.30 4.60 1.71
C ALA A 117 11.05 6.07 1.34
N LEU A 118 10.19 6.32 0.33
CA LEU A 118 9.79 7.67 -0.07
C LEU A 118 8.90 8.31 1.00
N HIS A 119 7.96 7.56 1.58
CA HIS A 119 7.07 8.08 2.63
C HIS A 119 7.85 8.47 3.88
N ALA A 120 8.82 7.65 4.31
CA ALA A 120 9.67 7.93 5.45
C ALA A 120 10.58 9.15 5.20
N ASP A 121 11.12 9.30 3.99
CA ASP A 121 11.87 10.51 3.62
C ASP A 121 10.99 11.76 3.64
N PHE A 122 9.77 11.66 3.08
CA PHE A 122 8.80 12.72 3.12
C PHE A 122 8.40 13.09 4.55
N ALA A 123 8.13 12.10 5.41
CA ALA A 123 7.78 12.30 6.81
C ALA A 123 8.91 12.96 7.61
N ARG A 124 10.17 12.55 7.41
CA ARG A 124 11.35 13.21 8.00
C ARG A 124 11.43 14.69 7.61
N ARG A 125 11.26 14.98 6.32
CA ARG A 125 11.25 16.37 5.81
C ARG A 125 10.11 17.20 6.40
N LEU A 126 8.92 16.62 6.59
CA LEU A 126 7.78 17.31 7.20
C LEU A 126 8.07 17.79 8.63
N ILE A 127 8.86 17.03 9.39
CA ILE A 127 9.24 17.39 10.77
C ILE A 127 10.59 18.11 10.87
N GLY A 128 11.17 18.54 9.74
CA GLY A 128 12.43 19.27 9.71
C GLY A 128 13.67 18.41 9.98
N MET A 129 13.58 17.08 9.86
CA MET A 129 14.73 16.17 9.89
C MET A 129 15.24 15.96 8.46
N THR A 130 16.49 16.32 8.19
CA THR A 130 17.19 16.06 6.91
C THR A 130 17.97 14.77 6.95
#